data_AF-G3Y842-F1
#
_entry.id   AF-G3Y842-F1
#
_cell.length_a   1.000
_cell.length_b   1.000
_cell.length_c   1.000
_cell.angle_alpha   90.00
_cell.angle_beta   90.00
_cell.angle_gamma   90.00
#
_symmetry.space_group_name_H-M   'P 1'
#
loop_
_entity.id
_entity.type
_entity.pdbx_description
1 polymer ?
#
loop_
_entity_poly.entity_id
_entity_poly.type
_entity_poly.pdbx_seq_one_letter_code
_entity_poly.pdbx_strand_id
1 'polypeptide(L)'
;SYPFTSPEVLEAIALYATYVISIDDITNEILPDLECYGSQLVLGQSQRHELLRGFTKFLGDQPRVFGAFGGDMIIKGTVEFIASAVIEQNQDAFQLSRDSSDYLIYFRAKTGVAEPFAFFCFPEDINPEDRDLQKYVSAIPSIMLFLGYVNDLLSFYKEELKEEDSPGFVQSYAKVHNSTALHALQQLRHETIKEVRKIRSMLSDDVQMAERINQFIYGYIFYHLCTGRYRLTEL
;
A
#
# COMPACT_ATOMS: atom_id res chain seq x y z
N SER A 1 6.47 -10.61 -5.26
CA SER A 1 7.16 -10.02 -4.10
C SER A 1 7.19 -10.90 -2.86
N TYR A 2 6.41 -12.00 -2.75
CA TYR A 2 6.31 -12.81 -1.53
C TYR A 2 6.78 -14.27 -1.73
N PRO A 3 8.04 -14.51 -2.15
CA PRO A 3 8.48 -15.82 -2.66
C PRO A 3 8.51 -16.95 -1.62
N PHE A 4 8.42 -16.61 -0.33
CA PHE A 4 8.47 -17.54 0.79
C PHE A 4 7.10 -18.04 1.26
N THR A 5 6.01 -17.50 0.70
CA THR A 5 4.64 -17.82 1.14
C THR A 5 4.09 -19.03 0.40
N SER A 6 3.10 -19.71 1.00
CA SER A 6 2.43 -20.87 0.40
C SER A 6 1.62 -20.47 -0.85
N PRO A 7 1.27 -21.42 -1.74
CA PRO A 7 0.45 -21.12 -2.92
C PRO A 7 -0.91 -20.49 -2.58
N GLU A 8 -1.54 -20.92 -1.48
CA GLU A 8 -2.80 -20.35 -1.01
C GLU A 8 -2.66 -18.88 -0.60
N VAL A 9 -1.59 -18.55 0.14
CA VAL A 9 -1.30 -17.17 0.53
C VAL A 9 -0.97 -16.32 -0.70
N LEU A 10 -0.19 -16.85 -1.66
CA LEU A 10 0.10 -16.14 -2.91
C LEU A 10 -1.15 -15.84 -3.72
N GLU A 11 -2.09 -16.78 -3.79
CA GLU A 11 -3.39 -16.59 -4.45
C GLU A 11 -4.21 -15.50 -3.75
N ALA A 12 -4.29 -15.51 -2.42
CA ALA A 12 -4.96 -14.46 -1.66
C ALA A 12 -4.33 -13.08 -1.92
N ILE A 13 -3.01 -12.96 -1.87
CA ILE A 13 -2.30 -11.70 -2.14
C ILE A 13 -2.56 -11.22 -3.58
N ALA A 14 -2.53 -12.13 -4.56
CA ALA A 14 -2.77 -11.80 -5.95
C ALA A 14 -4.20 -11.33 -6.18
N LEU A 15 -5.21 -12.04 -5.64
CA LEU A 15 -6.61 -11.64 -5.73
C LEU A 15 -6.84 -10.27 -5.06
N TYR A 16 -6.28 -10.05 -3.87
CA TYR A 16 -6.37 -8.75 -3.19
C TYR A 16 -5.80 -7.63 -4.06
N ALA A 17 -4.58 -7.81 -4.59
CA ALA A 17 -3.94 -6.82 -5.45
C ALA A 17 -4.74 -6.55 -6.72
N THR A 18 -5.32 -7.59 -7.34
CA THR A 18 -6.20 -7.45 -8.50
C THR A 18 -7.45 -6.64 -8.17
N TYR A 19 -8.12 -6.91 -7.05
CA TYR A 19 -9.28 -6.11 -6.63
C TYR A 19 -8.93 -4.64 -6.44
N VAL A 20 -7.83 -4.35 -5.72
CA VAL A 20 -7.37 -2.97 -5.48
C VAL A 20 -7.09 -2.25 -6.79
N ILE A 21 -6.31 -2.86 -7.70
CA ILE A 21 -5.98 -2.26 -8.99
C ILE A 21 -7.24 -2.07 -9.85
N SER A 22 -8.14 -3.05 -9.89
CA SER A 22 -9.38 -2.94 -10.65
C SER A 22 -10.29 -1.83 -10.13
N ILE A 23 -10.37 -1.64 -8.80
CA ILE A 23 -11.14 -0.54 -8.20
C ILE A 23 -10.49 0.80 -8.55
N ASP A 24 -9.17 0.93 -8.39
CA ASP A 24 -8.40 2.13 -8.73
C ASP A 24 -8.66 2.57 -10.18
N ASP A 25 -8.56 1.64 -11.13
CA ASP A 25 -8.74 1.89 -12.56
C ASP A 25 -10.17 2.35 -12.93
N ILE A 26 -11.21 1.92 -12.19
CA ILE A 26 -12.61 2.24 -12.50
C ILE A 26 -13.26 3.20 -11.49
N THR A 27 -12.48 3.82 -10.60
CA THR A 27 -12.99 4.64 -9.49
C THR A 27 -14.04 5.66 -9.95
N ASN A 28 -13.82 6.32 -11.09
CA ASN A 28 -14.74 7.29 -11.68
C ASN A 28 -16.07 6.71 -12.15
N GLU A 29 -16.09 5.44 -12.55
CA GLU A 29 -17.29 4.77 -13.05
C GLU A 29 -18.19 4.29 -11.92
N ILE A 30 -17.59 3.96 -10.76
CA ILE A 30 -18.30 3.36 -9.61
C ILE A 30 -18.33 4.27 -8.38
N LEU A 31 -18.03 5.56 -8.53
CA LEU A 31 -17.93 6.52 -7.43
C LEU A 31 -19.13 6.49 -6.46
N PRO A 32 -20.40 6.48 -6.90
CA PRO A 32 -21.55 6.43 -5.99
C PRO A 32 -21.60 5.14 -5.15
N ASP A 33 -21.06 4.03 -5.66
CA ASP A 33 -20.99 2.77 -4.93
C ASP A 33 -19.85 2.77 -3.90
N LEU A 34 -18.73 3.44 -4.21
CA LEU A 34 -17.62 3.63 -3.27
C LEU A 34 -18.01 4.54 -2.09
N GLU A 35 -18.74 5.63 -2.36
CA GLU A 35 -19.22 6.60 -1.36
C GLU A 35 -20.06 5.93 -0.25
N CYS A 36 -20.84 4.91 -0.61
CA CYS A 36 -21.71 4.22 0.34
C CYS A 36 -21.13 2.91 0.90
N TYR A 37 -19.96 2.46 0.42
CA TYR A 37 -19.36 1.15 0.73
C TYR A 37 -19.26 0.88 2.23
N GLY A 38 -18.64 1.79 2.99
CA GLY A 38 -18.42 1.62 4.43
C GLY A 38 -19.72 1.52 5.22
N SER A 39 -20.72 2.35 4.87
CA SER A 39 -22.04 2.31 5.52
C SER A 39 -22.78 1.00 5.23
N GLN A 40 -22.72 0.52 3.98
CA GLN A 40 -23.34 -0.75 3.58
C GLN A 40 -22.68 -1.93 4.29
N LEU A 41 -21.35 -1.91 4.40
CA LEU A 41 -20.60 -2.93 5.13
C LEU A 41 -21.04 -3.04 6.59
N VAL A 42 -21.13 -1.91 7.31
CA VAL A 42 -21.55 -1.87 8.72
C VAL A 42 -23.01 -2.30 8.90
N LEU A 43 -23.88 -1.95 7.95
CA LEU A 43 -25.29 -2.32 7.98
C LEU A 43 -25.56 -3.77 7.51
N GLY A 44 -24.53 -4.52 7.12
CA GLY A 44 -24.68 -5.87 6.57
C GLY A 44 -25.42 -5.89 5.23
N GLN A 45 -25.39 -4.79 4.48
CA GLN A 45 -26.03 -4.65 3.17
C GLN A 45 -25.08 -5.13 2.07
N SER A 46 -25.64 -5.73 1.03
CA SER A 46 -24.86 -6.12 -0.13
C SER A 46 -24.41 -4.88 -0.91
N GLN A 47 -23.14 -4.87 -1.30
CA GLN A 47 -22.61 -3.89 -2.22
C GLN A 47 -23.32 -4.00 -3.57
N ARG A 48 -23.64 -2.84 -4.17
CA ARG A 48 -24.38 -2.76 -5.44
C ARG A 48 -23.52 -3.29 -6.59
N HIS A 49 -22.31 -2.75 -6.75
CA HIS A 49 -21.36 -3.15 -7.78
C HIS A 49 -20.81 -4.57 -7.53
N GLU A 50 -20.74 -5.39 -8.58
CA GLU A 50 -20.32 -6.79 -8.48
C GLU A 50 -18.88 -6.94 -7.99
N LEU A 51 -17.96 -6.07 -8.46
CA LEU A 51 -16.56 -6.05 -8.02
C LEU A 51 -16.46 -5.84 -6.51
N LEU A 52 -17.18 -4.86 -5.97
CA LEU A 52 -17.17 -4.52 -4.54
C LEU A 52 -17.78 -5.66 -3.72
N ARG A 53 -18.83 -6.29 -4.22
CA ARG A 53 -19.46 -7.45 -3.56
C ARG A 53 -18.53 -8.64 -3.49
N GLY A 54 -17.84 -8.94 -4.59
CA GLY A 54 -16.80 -9.96 -4.66
C GLY A 54 -15.68 -9.67 -3.67
N PHE A 55 -15.21 -8.42 -3.65
CA PHE A 55 -14.14 -8.01 -2.75
C PHE A 55 -14.55 -8.12 -1.29
N THR A 56 -15.74 -7.63 -0.90
CA THR A 56 -16.26 -7.77 0.48
C THR A 56 -16.35 -9.23 0.91
N LYS A 57 -16.79 -10.14 0.04
CA LYS A 57 -16.82 -11.57 0.36
C LYS A 57 -15.41 -12.12 0.58
N PHE A 58 -14.48 -11.78 -0.31
CA PHE A 58 -13.08 -12.19 -0.20
C PHE A 58 -12.40 -11.66 1.07
N LEU A 59 -12.77 -10.46 1.52
CA LEU A 59 -12.26 -9.88 2.77
C LEU A 59 -12.66 -10.70 4.01
N GLY A 60 -13.79 -11.41 3.97
CA GLY A 60 -14.24 -12.25 5.08
C GLY A 60 -13.30 -13.42 5.40
N ASP A 61 -12.48 -13.85 4.43
CA ASP A 61 -11.56 -14.97 4.59
C ASP A 61 -10.15 -14.54 5.06
N GLN A 62 -9.86 -13.23 5.11
CA GLN A 62 -8.51 -12.75 5.46
C GLN A 62 -8.05 -13.16 6.88
N PRO A 63 -8.90 -13.13 7.92
CA PRO A 63 -8.49 -13.57 9.25
C PRO A 63 -8.05 -15.03 9.34
N ARG A 64 -8.53 -15.87 8.41
CA ARG A 64 -8.11 -17.28 8.32
C ARG A 64 -6.70 -17.42 7.75
N VAL A 65 -6.29 -16.53 6.84
CA VAL A 65 -5.03 -16.62 6.10
C VAL A 65 -3.91 -15.83 6.79
N PHE A 66 -4.25 -14.71 7.43
CA PHE A 66 -3.29 -13.74 7.99
C PHE A 66 -3.42 -13.52 9.50
N GLY A 67 -4.17 -14.39 10.19
CA GLY A 67 -4.42 -14.28 11.62
C GLY A 67 -5.54 -13.29 11.93
N ALA A 68 -6.05 -13.32 13.16
CA ALA A 68 -7.18 -12.49 13.56
C ALA A 68 -6.84 -10.99 13.46
N PHE A 69 -5.71 -10.57 14.02
CA PHE A 69 -5.31 -9.18 14.03
C PHE A 69 -4.87 -8.69 12.63
N GLY A 70 -4.05 -9.46 11.92
CA GLY A 70 -3.58 -9.16 10.57
C GLY A 70 -4.73 -9.10 9.58
N GLY A 71 -5.65 -10.07 9.65
CA GLY A 71 -6.90 -10.06 8.88
C GLY A 71 -7.75 -8.83 9.14
N ASP A 72 -7.95 -8.45 10.40
CA ASP A 72 -8.65 -7.22 10.77
C ASP A 72 -7.95 -5.97 10.22
N MET A 73 -6.61 -5.93 10.25
CA MET A 73 -5.84 -4.81 9.70
C MET A 73 -5.94 -4.72 8.18
N ILE A 74 -5.97 -5.86 7.47
CA ILE A 74 -6.23 -5.93 6.03
C ILE A 74 -7.62 -5.40 5.70
N ILE A 75 -8.66 -5.85 6.41
CA ILE A 75 -10.04 -5.38 6.24
C ILE A 75 -10.12 -3.87 6.47
N LYS A 76 -9.57 -3.40 7.60
CA LYS A 76 -9.56 -1.98 7.96
C LYS A 76 -8.82 -1.14 6.92
N GLY A 77 -7.65 -1.57 6.48
CA GLY A 77 -6.88 -0.89 5.43
C GLY A 77 -7.61 -0.85 4.09
N THR A 78 -8.44 -1.86 3.80
CA THR A 78 -9.27 -1.89 2.58
C THR A 78 -10.41 -0.88 2.61
N VAL A 79 -11.13 -0.81 3.74
CA VAL A 79 -12.21 0.18 3.93
C VAL A 79 -11.64 1.59 3.83
N GLU A 80 -10.46 1.80 4.42
CA GLU A 80 -9.73 3.07 4.37
C GLU A 80 -9.31 3.45 2.95
N PHE A 81 -8.79 2.50 2.16
CA PHE A 81 -8.49 2.69 0.75
C PHE A 81 -9.72 3.15 -0.06
N ILE A 82 -10.83 2.42 0.05
CA ILE A 82 -12.06 2.74 -0.69
C ILE A 82 -12.56 4.14 -0.34
N ALA A 83 -12.59 4.49 0.94
CA ALA A 83 -12.99 5.83 1.37
C ALA A 83 -12.05 6.93 0.86
N SER A 84 -10.75 6.63 0.74
CA SER A 84 -9.76 7.59 0.28
C SER A 84 -9.77 7.78 -1.24
N ALA A 85 -10.05 6.72 -2.01
CA ALA A 85 -10.22 6.78 -3.46
C ALA A 85 -11.36 7.75 -3.86
N VAL A 86 -12.44 7.79 -3.07
CA VAL A 86 -13.53 8.77 -3.23
C VAL A 86 -13.01 10.20 -3.06
N ILE A 87 -12.17 10.46 -2.06
CA ILE A 87 -11.60 11.79 -1.84
C ILE A 87 -10.63 12.15 -2.96
N GLU A 88 -9.80 11.22 -3.43
CA GLU A 88 -8.82 11.42 -4.49
C GLU A 88 -9.49 11.81 -5.82
N GLN A 89 -10.61 11.20 -6.20
CA GLN A 89 -11.36 11.64 -7.40
C GLN A 89 -11.97 13.04 -7.26
N ASN A 90 -12.23 13.47 -6.03
CA ASN A 90 -12.75 14.81 -5.76
C ASN A 90 -11.62 15.84 -5.53
N GLN A 91 -10.33 15.46 -5.64
CA GLN A 91 -9.19 16.30 -5.24
C GLN A 91 -8.76 17.37 -6.24
N ASP A 92 -9.29 17.40 -7.47
CA ASP A 92 -9.11 18.55 -8.37
C ASP A 92 -9.57 19.89 -7.73
N ALA A 93 -10.29 19.83 -6.60
CA ALA A 93 -10.73 20.98 -5.82
C ALA A 93 -9.82 21.39 -4.63
N PHE A 94 -8.80 20.63 -4.24
CA PHE A 94 -7.98 20.96 -3.06
C PHE A 94 -6.68 21.67 -3.44
N GLN A 95 -6.69 23.01 -3.36
CA GLN A 95 -5.44 23.77 -3.31
C GLN A 95 -4.74 23.51 -1.96
N LEU A 96 -3.78 22.58 -1.95
CA LEU A 96 -2.94 22.31 -0.79
C LEU A 96 -2.19 23.59 -0.38
N SER A 97 -2.44 24.06 0.84
CA SER A 97 -1.72 25.19 1.42
C SER A 97 -0.31 24.75 1.85
N ARG A 98 0.61 25.69 2.05
CA ARG A 98 1.98 25.37 2.49
C ARG A 98 2.04 24.65 3.84
N ASP A 99 1.03 24.85 4.68
CA ASP A 99 0.95 24.23 6.00
C ASP A 99 0.39 22.80 5.96
N SER A 100 0.04 22.27 4.77
CA SER A 100 -0.57 20.95 4.61
C SER A 100 0.45 19.81 4.34
N SER A 101 1.70 19.95 4.79
CA SER A 101 2.71 18.87 4.67
C SER A 101 2.26 17.59 5.38
N ASP A 102 1.72 17.74 6.58
CA ASP A 102 1.19 16.60 7.35
C ASP A 102 -0.01 15.95 6.64
N TYR A 103 -0.83 16.74 5.95
CA TYR A 103 -1.93 16.22 5.13
C TYR A 103 -1.42 15.35 3.98
N LEU A 104 -0.37 15.79 3.29
CA LEU A 104 0.20 15.02 2.17
C LEU A 104 0.70 13.65 2.64
N ILE A 105 1.42 13.61 3.75
CA ILE A 105 1.93 12.36 4.34
C ILE A 105 0.78 11.49 4.85
N TYR A 106 -0.18 12.10 5.56
CA TYR A 106 -1.37 11.43 6.06
C TYR A 106 -2.14 10.78 4.92
N PHE A 107 -2.51 11.55 3.90
CA PHE A 107 -3.37 11.09 2.81
C PHE A 107 -2.67 10.05 1.94
N ARG A 108 -1.35 10.19 1.70
CA ARG A 108 -0.54 9.17 1.01
C ARG A 108 -0.58 7.82 1.71
N ALA A 109 -0.57 7.80 3.04
CA ALA A 109 -0.68 6.58 3.82
C ALA A 109 -2.06 5.91 3.65
N LYS A 110 -3.12 6.71 3.43
CA LYS A 110 -4.50 6.23 3.26
C LYS A 110 -4.76 5.66 1.85
N THR A 111 -4.27 6.33 0.81
CA THR A 111 -4.47 5.87 -0.59
C THR A 111 -3.52 4.73 -0.98
N GLY A 112 -2.36 4.62 -0.33
CA GLY A 112 -1.33 3.66 -0.72
C GLY A 112 -1.61 2.18 -0.43
N VAL A 113 -2.66 1.87 0.33
CA VAL A 113 -3.04 0.48 0.72
C VAL A 113 -1.87 -0.29 1.37
N ALA A 114 -0.91 0.42 1.97
CA ALA A 114 0.37 -0.16 2.34
C ALA A 114 0.27 -1.14 3.50
N GLU A 115 -0.68 -0.93 4.41
CA GLU A 115 -0.85 -1.76 5.60
C GLU A 115 -1.26 -3.21 5.28
N PRO A 116 -2.29 -3.46 4.45
CA PRO A 116 -2.56 -4.80 3.93
C PRO A 116 -1.33 -5.50 3.34
N PHE A 117 -0.59 -4.82 2.45
CA PHE A 117 0.63 -5.37 1.85
C PHE A 117 1.75 -5.61 2.88
N ALA A 118 1.82 -4.84 3.95
CA ALA A 118 2.75 -5.09 5.05
C ALA A 118 2.39 -6.37 5.82
N PHE A 119 1.10 -6.59 6.13
CA PHE A 119 0.64 -7.80 6.80
C PHE A 119 0.77 -9.07 5.96
N PHE A 120 0.71 -8.96 4.63
CA PHE A 120 0.97 -10.09 3.73
C PHE A 120 2.39 -10.69 3.86
N CYS A 121 3.33 -9.97 4.49
CA CYS A 121 4.65 -10.51 4.81
C CYS A 121 4.63 -11.58 5.92
N PHE A 122 3.54 -11.67 6.68
CA PHE A 122 3.43 -12.49 7.90
C PHE A 122 2.14 -13.33 7.88
N PRO A 123 2.00 -14.29 6.95
CA PRO A 123 0.82 -15.16 6.91
C PRO A 123 0.77 -16.11 8.11
N GLU A 124 -0.45 -16.50 8.50
CA GLU A 124 -0.70 -17.28 9.73
C GLU A 124 -0.07 -18.68 9.68
N ASP A 125 0.05 -19.28 8.49
CA ASP A 125 0.65 -20.61 8.30
C ASP A 125 2.16 -20.66 8.60
N ILE A 126 2.87 -19.53 8.48
CA ILE A 126 4.30 -19.43 8.75
C ILE A 126 4.59 -18.60 10.01
N ASN A 127 3.80 -17.54 10.25
CA ASN A 127 3.89 -16.66 11.42
C ASN A 127 2.57 -16.62 12.20
N PRO A 128 2.19 -17.69 12.92
CA PRO A 128 1.01 -17.70 13.77
C PRO A 128 1.02 -16.54 14.75
N GLU A 129 -0.09 -15.82 14.86
CA GLU A 129 -0.18 -14.62 15.69
C GLU A 129 0.02 -14.89 17.18
N ASP A 130 -0.44 -16.04 17.67
CA ASP A 130 -0.29 -16.46 19.06
C ASP A 130 1.18 -16.57 19.50
N ARG A 131 2.09 -16.79 18.53
CA ARG A 131 3.52 -16.97 18.73
C ARG A 131 4.34 -15.77 18.29
N ASP A 132 3.99 -15.17 17.16
CA ASP A 132 4.89 -14.27 16.43
C ASP A 132 4.40 -12.83 16.32
N LEU A 133 3.13 -12.51 16.65
CA LEU A 133 2.58 -11.16 16.45
C LEU A 133 3.45 -10.07 17.07
N GLN A 134 3.88 -10.25 18.33
CA GLN A 134 4.73 -9.28 19.04
C GLN A 134 6.12 -9.12 18.42
N LYS A 135 6.59 -10.10 17.63
CA LYS A 135 7.90 -10.06 16.97
C LYS A 135 7.89 -9.18 15.72
N TYR A 136 6.77 -9.14 15.00
CA TYR A 136 6.71 -8.42 13.72
C TYR A 136 5.84 -7.16 13.73
N VAL A 137 4.85 -7.03 14.63
CA VAL A 137 3.87 -5.94 14.58
C VAL A 137 4.52 -4.55 14.69
N SER A 138 5.62 -4.43 15.44
CA SER A 138 6.40 -3.19 15.56
C SER A 138 7.08 -2.78 14.25
N ALA A 139 7.33 -3.73 13.34
CA ALA A 139 7.95 -3.47 12.05
C ALA A 139 6.94 -3.02 10.97
N ILE A 140 5.64 -3.27 11.16
CA ILE A 140 4.58 -2.95 10.19
C ILE A 140 4.62 -1.48 9.74
N PRO A 141 4.71 -0.47 10.65
CA PRO A 141 4.76 0.92 10.22
C PRO A 141 5.97 1.24 9.31
N SER A 142 7.15 0.69 9.61
CA SER A 142 8.32 0.87 8.76
C SER A 142 8.19 0.16 7.42
N ILE A 143 7.56 -1.02 7.37
CA ILE A 143 7.26 -1.74 6.12
C ILE A 143 6.28 -0.93 5.25
N MET A 144 5.27 -0.32 5.86
CA MET A 144 4.32 0.57 5.16
C MET A 144 5.03 1.77 4.53
N LEU A 145 5.92 2.43 5.27
CA LEU A 145 6.71 3.55 4.75
C LEU A 145 7.64 3.08 3.62
N PHE A 146 8.30 1.93 3.79
CA PHE A 146 9.13 1.34 2.72
C PHE A 146 8.32 1.11 1.44
N LEU A 147 7.14 0.50 1.55
CA LEU A 147 6.25 0.23 0.42
C LEU A 147 5.89 1.52 -0.33
N GLY A 148 5.42 2.53 0.39
CA GLY A 148 5.06 3.82 -0.19
C GLY A 148 6.25 4.52 -0.84
N TYR A 149 7.37 4.63 -0.12
CA TYR A 149 8.54 5.36 -0.62
C TYR A 149 9.21 4.69 -1.80
N VAL A 150 9.33 3.35 -1.82
CA VAL A 150 9.86 2.64 -2.99
C VAL A 150 8.95 2.82 -4.19
N ASN A 151 7.63 2.75 -3.97
CA ASN A 151 6.67 2.99 -5.05
C ASN A 151 6.84 4.40 -5.63
N ASP A 152 6.84 5.43 -4.79
CA ASP A 152 6.98 6.83 -5.21
C ASP A 152 8.35 7.12 -5.87
N LEU A 153 9.43 6.49 -5.40
CA LEU A 153 10.76 6.61 -6.02
C LEU A 153 10.80 5.98 -7.41
N LEU A 154 10.26 4.77 -7.56
CA LEU A 154 10.35 3.98 -8.79
C LEU A 154 9.24 4.33 -9.78
N SER A 155 8.18 5.01 -9.33
CA SER A 155 7.13 5.55 -10.18
C SER A 155 7.41 6.97 -10.66
N PHE A 156 8.34 7.68 -10.02
CA PHE A 156 8.69 9.06 -10.37
C PHE A 156 8.91 9.27 -11.87
N TYR A 157 9.69 8.39 -12.53
CA TYR A 157 9.96 8.52 -13.97
C TYR A 157 8.69 8.49 -14.82
N LYS A 158 7.80 7.50 -14.61
CA LYS A 158 6.55 7.42 -15.40
C LYS A 158 5.60 8.58 -15.10
N GLU A 159 5.65 9.14 -13.90
CA GLU A 159 4.76 10.23 -13.46
C GLU A 159 5.19 11.56 -14.08
N GLU A 160 6.50 11.83 -14.15
CA GLU A 160 7.03 13.03 -14.81
C GLU A 160 6.74 13.09 -16.31
N LEU A 161 6.49 11.94 -16.95
CA LEU A 161 6.17 11.87 -18.37
C LEU A 161 4.70 12.17 -18.69
N LYS A 162 3.82 12.24 -17.68
CA LYS A 162 2.41 12.55 -17.88
C LYS A 162 2.15 14.01 -17.55
N GLU A 163 2.10 14.85 -18.58
CA GLU A 163 1.87 16.30 -18.43
C GLU A 163 0.46 16.66 -17.91
N GLU A 164 -0.50 15.73 -18.00
CA GLU A 164 -1.93 15.95 -17.66
C GLU A 164 -2.38 15.29 -16.33
N ASP A 165 -1.55 14.50 -15.65
CA ASP A 165 -1.92 13.85 -14.38
C ASP A 165 -1.64 14.76 -13.17
N SER A 166 -2.42 14.61 -12.09
CA SER A 166 -2.17 15.26 -10.80
C SER A 166 -0.73 15.00 -10.32
N PRO A 167 -0.06 15.99 -9.71
CA PRO A 167 1.35 15.85 -9.33
C PRO A 167 1.55 14.68 -8.36
N GLY A 168 2.39 13.72 -8.74
CA GLY A 168 2.78 12.60 -7.89
C GLY A 168 3.37 13.04 -6.55
N PHE A 169 3.50 12.10 -5.61
CA PHE A 169 3.90 12.40 -4.23
C PHE A 169 5.18 13.25 -4.14
N VAL A 170 6.20 12.94 -4.95
CA VAL A 170 7.49 13.67 -4.97
C VAL A 170 7.31 15.13 -5.39
N GLN A 171 6.49 15.39 -6.41
CA GLN A 171 6.18 16.75 -6.88
C GLN A 171 5.39 17.53 -5.83
N SER A 172 4.38 16.90 -5.24
CA SER A 172 3.60 17.50 -4.17
C SER A 172 4.45 17.81 -2.93
N TYR A 173 5.35 16.90 -2.55
CA TYR A 173 6.30 17.12 -1.46
C TYR A 173 7.26 18.27 -1.77
N ALA A 174 7.84 18.30 -2.98
CA ALA A 174 8.73 19.37 -3.41
C ALA A 174 8.06 20.74 -3.35
N LYS A 175 6.80 20.84 -3.80
CA LYS A 175 6.00 22.07 -3.75
C LYS A 175 5.76 22.54 -2.31
N VAL A 176 5.32 21.65 -1.42
CA VAL A 176 5.04 22.00 -0.02
C VAL A 176 6.31 22.45 0.71
N HIS A 177 7.44 21.81 0.45
CA HIS A 177 8.72 22.12 1.10
C HIS A 177 9.57 23.19 0.38
N ASN A 178 9.02 23.83 -0.66
CA ASN A 178 9.73 24.81 -1.49
C ASN A 178 11.12 24.33 -1.94
N SER A 179 11.20 23.05 -2.34
CA SER A 179 12.43 22.40 -2.82
C SER A 179 12.27 21.94 -4.27
N THR A 180 13.36 21.53 -4.91
CA THR A 180 13.28 20.91 -6.24
C THR A 180 12.78 19.46 -6.14
N ALA A 181 12.17 18.95 -7.20
CA ALA A 181 11.80 17.53 -7.29
C ALA A 181 13.02 16.61 -7.08
N LEU A 182 14.19 16.99 -7.60
CA LEU A 182 15.45 16.27 -7.37
C LEU A 182 15.81 16.20 -5.87
N HIS A 183 15.70 17.32 -5.15
CA HIS A 183 15.98 17.33 -3.71
C HIS A 183 14.96 16.46 -2.93
N ALA A 184 13.67 16.54 -3.27
CA ALA A 184 12.64 15.69 -2.68
C ALA A 184 12.92 14.20 -2.94
N LEU A 185 13.28 13.83 -4.17
CA LEU A 185 13.65 12.46 -4.54
C LEU A 185 14.88 11.96 -3.78
N GLN A 186 15.89 12.81 -3.62
CA GLN A 186 17.07 12.50 -2.81
C GLN A 186 16.70 12.28 -1.34
N GLN A 187 15.84 13.12 -0.75
CA GLN A 187 15.38 12.94 0.62
C GLN A 187 14.61 11.63 0.78
N LEU A 188 13.68 11.34 -0.13
CA LEU A 188 12.88 10.12 -0.12
C LEU A 188 13.76 8.86 -0.21
N ARG A 189 14.82 8.88 -1.03
CA ARG A 189 15.83 7.82 -1.07
C ARG A 189 16.50 7.60 0.30
N HIS A 190 16.89 8.67 0.99
CA HIS A 190 17.53 8.54 2.31
C HIS A 190 16.57 7.96 3.35
N GLU A 191 15.32 8.44 3.39
CA GLU A 191 14.31 7.88 4.30
C GLU A 191 13.99 6.42 3.97
N THR A 192 13.91 6.04 2.70
CA THR A 192 13.72 4.64 2.28
C THR A 192 14.83 3.74 2.81
N ILE A 193 16.10 4.13 2.66
CA ILE A 193 17.24 3.36 3.16
C ILE A 193 17.19 3.24 4.69
N LYS A 194 16.78 4.29 5.39
CA LYS A 194 16.62 4.31 6.84
C LYS A 194 15.51 3.36 7.31
N GLU A 195 14.36 3.35 6.65
CA GLU A 195 13.28 2.41 6.98
C GLU A 195 13.71 0.95 6.73
N VAL A 196 14.40 0.66 5.62
CA VAL A 196 14.97 -0.69 5.38
C VAL A 196 15.92 -1.12 6.52
N ARG A 197 16.78 -0.21 7.00
CA ARG A 197 17.67 -0.51 8.14
C ARG A 197 16.90 -0.75 9.43
N LYS A 198 15.85 0.04 9.71
CA LYS A 198 14.99 -0.15 10.88
C LYS A 198 14.29 -1.51 10.84
N ILE A 199 13.67 -1.87 9.71
CA ILE A 199 12.98 -3.16 9.52
C ILE A 199 13.95 -4.31 9.83
N ARG A 200 15.14 -4.29 9.21
CA ARG A 200 16.18 -5.31 9.45
C ARG A 200 16.62 -5.38 10.90
N SER A 201 16.75 -4.24 11.57
CA SER A 201 17.13 -4.19 12.99
C SER A 201 16.03 -4.77 13.89
N MET A 202 14.77 -4.40 13.66
CA MET A 202 13.63 -4.86 14.48
C MET A 202 13.42 -6.37 14.37
N LEU A 203 13.72 -6.95 13.21
CA LEU A 203 13.51 -8.38 12.95
C LEU A 203 14.80 -9.21 13.12
N SER A 204 15.90 -8.61 13.58
CA SER A 204 17.22 -9.25 13.60
C SER A 204 17.35 -10.43 14.56
N ASP A 205 16.52 -10.50 15.60
CA ASP A 205 16.51 -11.59 16.58
C ASP A 205 15.91 -12.89 16.02
N ASP A 206 15.15 -12.82 14.91
CA ASP A 206 14.59 -13.98 14.22
C ASP A 206 15.19 -14.10 12.81
N VAL A 207 16.20 -14.97 12.68
CA VAL A 207 16.95 -15.16 11.42
C VAL A 207 16.04 -15.55 10.26
N GLN A 208 15.01 -16.38 10.49
CA GLN A 208 14.12 -16.82 9.41
C GLN A 208 13.18 -15.71 8.98
N MET A 209 12.67 -14.91 9.92
CA MET A 209 11.83 -13.75 9.62
C MET A 209 12.64 -12.65 8.91
N ALA A 210 13.86 -12.39 9.36
CA ALA A 210 14.79 -11.45 8.74
C ALA A 210 15.16 -11.84 7.30
N GLU A 211 15.33 -13.13 7.02
CA GLU A 211 15.59 -13.60 5.65
C GLU A 211 14.37 -13.37 4.74
N ARG A 212 13.18 -13.74 5.21
CA ARG A 212 11.93 -13.57 4.44
C ARG A 212 11.61 -12.11 4.16
N ILE A 213 11.79 -11.21 5.14
CA ILE A 213 11.55 -9.78 4.90
C ILE A 213 12.56 -9.18 3.91
N ASN A 214 13.80 -9.68 3.89
CA ASN A 214 14.78 -9.28 2.88
C ASN A 214 14.36 -9.75 1.48
N GLN A 215 13.91 -11.00 1.35
CA GLN A 215 13.37 -11.51 0.09
C GLN A 215 12.17 -10.67 -0.38
N PHE A 216 11.30 -10.23 0.53
CA PHE A 216 10.22 -9.31 0.22
C PHE A 216 10.73 -7.95 -0.29
N ILE A 217 11.66 -7.32 0.43
CA ILE A 217 12.25 -6.02 0.04
C ILE A 217 12.85 -6.10 -1.36
N TYR A 218 13.66 -7.13 -1.63
CA TYR A 218 14.26 -7.33 -2.95
C TYR A 218 13.20 -7.63 -4.01
N GLY A 219 12.24 -8.49 -3.71
CA GLY A 219 11.16 -8.86 -4.62
C GLY A 219 10.27 -7.68 -5.01
N TYR A 220 9.99 -6.77 -4.07
CA TYR A 220 9.19 -5.57 -4.32
C TYR A 220 9.92 -4.58 -5.23
N ILE A 221 11.22 -4.36 -5.00
CA ILE A 221 12.05 -3.54 -5.89
C ILE A 221 12.15 -4.18 -7.27
N PHE A 222 12.41 -5.48 -7.34
CA PHE A 222 12.53 -6.21 -8.60
C PHE A 222 11.24 -6.18 -9.42
N TYR A 223 10.08 -6.29 -8.78
CA TYR A 223 8.77 -6.10 -9.42
C TYR A 223 8.68 -4.76 -10.15
N HIS A 224 9.10 -3.65 -9.53
CA HIS A 224 9.07 -2.33 -10.16
C HIS A 224 10.05 -2.25 -11.34
N LEU A 225 11.25 -2.82 -11.21
CA LEU A 225 12.26 -2.81 -12.27
C LEU A 225 11.86 -3.64 -13.50
N CYS A 226 11.10 -4.72 -13.30
CA CYS A 226 10.78 -5.66 -14.38
C CYS A 226 9.40 -5.44 -15.01
N THR A 227 8.49 -4.74 -14.35
CA THR A 227 7.16 -4.51 -14.90
C THR A 227 7.16 -3.31 -15.85
N GLY A 228 6.57 -3.48 -17.03
CA GLY A 228 6.46 -2.40 -18.02
C GLY A 228 5.69 -1.17 -17.52
N ARG A 229 4.86 -1.31 -16.47
CA ARG A 229 4.07 -0.22 -15.88
C ARG A 229 4.92 0.98 -15.49
N TYR A 230 6.13 0.76 -14.96
CA TYR A 230 6.99 1.84 -14.46
C TYR A 230 7.94 2.42 -15.51
N ARG A 231 8.03 1.81 -16.70
CA ARG A 231 8.83 2.31 -17.83
C ARG A 231 10.33 2.48 -17.52
N LEU A 232 10.84 1.79 -16.50
CA LEU A 232 12.23 1.94 -16.04
C LEU A 232 13.26 1.32 -17.01
N THR A 233 12.82 0.53 -17.99
CA THR A 233 13.69 0.03 -19.08
C THR A 233 14.08 1.12 -20.08
N GLU A 234 13.47 2.31 -19.99
CA GLU A 234 13.79 3.48 -20.83
C GLU A 234 14.97 4.30 -20.28
N LEU A 235 15.44 4.01 -19.05
CA LEU A 235 16.58 4.62 -18.36
C LEU A 235 17.88 3.81 -18.53
#